data_AF-A0AAD2Q2N4-F1
#
_entry.id   AF-A0AAD2Q2N4-F1
#
_cell.length_a   1.000
_cell.length_b   1.000
_cell.length_c   1.000
_cell.angle_alpha   90.00
_cell.angle_beta   90.00
_cell.angle_gamma   90.00
#
_symmetry.space_group_name_H-M   'P 1'
#
loop_
_entity.id
_entity.type
_entity.pdbx_description
1 polymer ?
#
loop_
_entity_poly.entity_id
_entity_poly.type
_entity_poly.pdbx_seq_one_letter_code
_entity_poly.pdbx_strand_id
1 'polypeptide(L)'
;MSLRGHATGSRRWQHFISALELAIQRSARRWTSEDFAECFPEFVEEDKDRAMRIYNQVADYIESENQARPRNFEALFNEYDLQNKIDILDKMVRDAKTRKASGDLGPDVRSDEMRPQSAVYGRTVPILRAEIARMEGQNLALADDLQAVVKEGDILQKRIDDILDKVDEAHNAWESVPMEDVHAWTSQVSEKTKPVLRS
;
A
#
# COMPACT_ATOMS: atom_id res chain seq x y z
N MET A 1 -30.73 -22.33 17.84
CA MET A 1 -30.62 -21.03 17.15
C MET A 1 -29.70 -21.21 15.95
N SER A 2 -30.21 -20.95 14.74
CA SER A 2 -29.48 -21.14 13.47
C SER A 2 -28.49 -19.99 13.27
N LEU A 3 -27.27 -20.27 12.78
CA LEU A 3 -26.21 -19.34 12.40
C LEU A 3 -26.62 -18.49 11.17
N ARG A 4 -27.82 -17.88 11.21
CA ARG A 4 -28.45 -17.11 10.13
C ARG A 4 -27.82 -15.72 9.90
N GLY A 5 -26.57 -15.52 10.31
CA GLY A 5 -25.84 -14.26 10.17
C GLY A 5 -24.80 -14.22 9.04
N HIS A 6 -24.54 -15.31 8.30
CA HIS A 6 -23.39 -15.38 7.38
C HIS A 6 -23.70 -15.05 5.91
N ALA A 7 -24.66 -14.16 5.63
CA ALA A 7 -24.98 -13.71 4.27
C ALA A 7 -23.90 -12.79 3.64
N THR A 8 -22.83 -12.46 4.37
CA THR A 8 -21.85 -11.45 3.96
C THR A 8 -20.53 -12.02 3.41
N GLY A 9 -20.30 -13.34 3.46
CA GLY A 9 -19.05 -13.96 2.99
C GLY A 9 -19.14 -14.58 1.59
N SER A 10 -17.99 -15.00 1.06
CA SER A 10 -17.91 -15.70 -0.24
C SER A 10 -18.71 -17.01 -0.25
N ARG A 11 -18.98 -17.54 -1.46
CA ARG A 11 -19.62 -18.85 -1.62
C ARG A 11 -18.85 -19.96 -0.90
N ARG A 12 -17.51 -19.87 -0.87
CA ARG A 12 -16.66 -20.83 -0.15
C ARG A 12 -16.85 -20.74 1.36
N TRP A 13 -16.96 -19.53 1.91
CA TRP A 13 -17.29 -19.31 3.33
C TRP A 13 -18.64 -19.92 3.71
N GLN A 14 -19.67 -19.69 2.89
CA GLN A 14 -20.99 -20.25 3.11
C GLN A 14 -20.99 -21.79 3.10
N HIS A 15 -20.22 -22.40 2.20
CA HIS A 15 -20.06 -23.86 2.18
C HIS A 15 -19.30 -24.37 3.40
N PHE A 16 -18.25 -23.67 3.84
CA PHE A 16 -17.48 -24.03 5.04
C PHE A 16 -18.38 -24.03 6.28
N ILE A 17 -19.11 -22.95 6.52
CA ILE A 17 -20.00 -22.81 7.68
C ILE A 17 -21.14 -23.83 7.63
N SER A 18 -21.80 -23.98 6.49
CA SER A 18 -22.88 -24.97 6.33
C SER A 18 -22.39 -26.40 6.62
N ALA A 19 -21.19 -26.75 6.15
CA ALA A 19 -20.60 -28.07 6.40
C ALA A 19 -20.24 -28.28 7.87
N LEU A 20 -19.71 -27.24 8.53
CA LEU A 20 -19.38 -27.27 9.95
C LEU A 20 -20.63 -27.44 10.80
N GLU A 21 -21.68 -26.66 10.52
CA GLU A 21 -22.98 -26.79 11.19
C GLU A 21 -23.55 -28.20 11.08
N LEU A 22 -23.52 -28.76 9.87
CA LEU A 22 -24.00 -30.11 9.63
C LEU A 22 -23.17 -31.15 10.39
N ALA A 23 -21.84 -30.98 10.47
CA ALA A 23 -20.97 -31.85 11.22
C ALA A 23 -21.26 -31.80 12.72
N ILE A 24 -21.47 -30.61 13.28
CA ILE A 24 -21.85 -30.42 14.69
C ILE A 24 -23.18 -31.13 14.97
N GLN A 25 -24.21 -30.88 14.15
CA GLN A 25 -25.52 -31.51 14.31
C GLN A 25 -25.46 -33.05 14.22
N ARG A 26 -24.67 -33.59 13.29
CA ARG A 26 -24.49 -35.04 13.15
C ARG A 26 -23.71 -35.64 14.31
N SER A 27 -22.71 -34.94 14.84
CA SER A 27 -21.92 -35.41 15.97
C SER A 27 -22.74 -35.52 17.26
N ALA A 28 -23.67 -34.58 17.47
CA ALA A 28 -24.56 -34.57 18.64
C ALA A 28 -25.54 -35.76 18.65
N ARG A 29 -25.99 -36.19 17.46
CA ARG A 29 -27.04 -37.21 17.30
C ARG A 29 -26.52 -38.63 17.07
N ARG A 30 -25.20 -38.82 17.08
CA ARG A 30 -24.59 -40.14 16.83
C ARG A 30 -24.67 -41.06 18.04
N TRP A 31 -24.83 -40.51 19.23
CA TRP A 31 -24.93 -41.31 20.46
C TRP A 31 -26.39 -41.63 20.76
N THR A 32 -26.73 -42.91 20.69
CA THR A 32 -28.08 -43.42 20.91
C THR A 32 -28.22 -44.11 22.26
N SER A 33 -29.46 -44.32 22.71
CA SER A 33 -29.73 -45.11 23.92
C SER A 33 -29.30 -46.57 23.77
N GLU A 34 -29.25 -47.08 22.54
CA GLU A 34 -28.78 -48.43 22.22
C GLU A 34 -27.27 -48.52 22.42
N ASP A 35 -26.50 -47.53 21.94
CA ASP A 35 -25.05 -47.45 22.19
C ASP A 35 -24.75 -47.34 23.69
N PHE A 36 -25.59 -46.62 24.44
CA PHE A 36 -25.47 -46.52 25.89
C PHE A 36 -25.70 -47.87 26.58
N ALA A 37 -26.72 -48.63 26.15
CA ALA A 37 -27.02 -49.94 26.70
C ALA A 37 -25.97 -50.99 26.35
N GLU A 38 -25.35 -50.92 25.16
CA GLU A 38 -24.24 -51.78 24.77
C GLU A 38 -22.99 -51.53 25.62
N CYS A 39 -22.72 -50.27 25.97
CA CYS A 39 -21.56 -49.91 26.79
C CYS A 39 -21.75 -50.17 28.29
N PHE A 40 -23.00 -50.18 28.77
CA PHE A 40 -23.34 -50.34 30.20
C PHE A 40 -24.45 -51.38 30.44
N PRO A 41 -24.29 -52.63 30.00
CA PRO A 41 -25.36 -53.63 30.01
C PRO A 41 -25.83 -53.97 31.44
N GLU A 42 -24.90 -54.19 32.37
CA GLU A 42 -25.24 -54.53 33.77
C GLU A 42 -26.03 -53.41 34.47
N PHE A 43 -25.67 -52.16 34.20
CA PHE A 43 -26.35 -50.99 34.78
C PHE A 43 -27.77 -50.80 34.24
N VAL A 44 -27.96 -51.08 32.93
CA VAL A 44 -29.29 -51.04 32.30
C VAL A 44 -30.16 -52.20 32.77
N GLU A 45 -29.58 -53.38 33.01
CA GLU A 45 -30.32 -54.51 33.57
C GLU A 45 -30.79 -54.27 35.01
N GLU A 46 -29.97 -53.59 35.83
CA GLU A 46 -30.27 -53.30 37.24
C GLU A 46 -31.36 -52.22 37.41
N ASP A 47 -31.26 -51.09 36.68
CA ASP A 47 -32.24 -49.99 36.76
C ASP A 47 -32.37 -49.24 35.42
N LYS A 48 -33.27 -49.73 34.57
CA LYS A 48 -33.58 -49.15 33.26
C LYS A 48 -34.01 -47.68 33.35
N ASP A 49 -34.80 -47.33 34.35
CA ASP A 49 -35.35 -45.98 34.49
C ASP A 49 -34.25 -44.99 34.87
N ARG A 50 -33.32 -45.39 35.74
CA ARG A 50 -32.15 -44.57 36.10
C ARG A 50 -31.18 -44.46 34.95
N ALA A 51 -30.90 -45.55 34.25
CA ALA A 51 -30.06 -45.54 33.06
C ALA A 51 -30.61 -44.58 31.99
N MET A 52 -31.91 -44.62 31.72
CA MET A 52 -32.55 -43.74 30.74
C MET A 52 -32.55 -42.27 31.19
N ARG A 53 -32.75 -41.99 32.49
CA ARG A 53 -32.62 -40.62 33.03
C ARG A 53 -31.22 -40.06 32.83
N ILE A 54 -30.18 -40.85 33.10
CA ILE A 54 -28.78 -40.43 32.92
C ILE A 54 -28.48 -40.21 31.44
N TYR A 55 -28.87 -41.14 30.57
CA TYR A 55 -28.71 -40.98 29.13
C TYR A 55 -29.35 -39.67 28.64
N ASN A 56 -30.62 -39.41 29.00
CA ASN A 56 -31.31 -38.18 28.61
C ASN A 56 -30.60 -36.93 29.15
N GLN A 57 -30.12 -36.97 30.40
CA GLN A 57 -29.39 -35.84 30.99
C GLN A 57 -28.09 -35.55 30.24
N VAL A 58 -27.33 -36.58 29.85
CA VAL A 58 -26.08 -36.37 29.10
C VAL A 58 -26.37 -35.99 27.65
N ALA A 59 -27.42 -36.54 27.03
CA ALA A 59 -27.86 -36.15 25.70
C ALA A 59 -28.29 -34.67 25.65
N ASP A 60 -29.10 -34.23 26.61
CA ASP A 60 -29.50 -32.83 26.78
C ASP A 60 -28.29 -31.92 27.01
N TYR A 61 -27.32 -32.37 27.83
CA TYR A 61 -26.09 -31.63 28.07
C TYR A 61 -25.26 -31.48 26.78
N ILE A 62 -25.05 -32.57 26.03
CA ILE A 62 -24.32 -32.55 24.75
C ILE A 62 -25.04 -31.66 23.74
N GLU A 63 -26.37 -31.69 23.68
CA GLU A 63 -27.14 -30.82 22.80
C GLU A 63 -26.99 -29.34 23.22
N SER A 64 -27.03 -29.04 24.52
CA SER A 64 -26.84 -27.68 25.06
C SER A 64 -25.44 -27.13 24.78
N GLU A 65 -24.39 -27.94 24.98
CA GLU A 65 -23.00 -27.58 24.66
C GLU A 65 -22.83 -27.37 23.17
N ASN A 66 -23.40 -28.23 22.32
CA ASN A 66 -23.35 -28.06 20.88
C ASN A 66 -24.13 -26.82 20.39
N GLN A 67 -25.14 -26.35 21.12
CA GLN A 67 -25.81 -25.08 20.85
C GLN A 67 -25.01 -23.86 21.33
N ALA A 68 -24.17 -24.00 22.35
CA ALA A 68 -23.26 -22.95 22.85
C ALA A 68 -21.97 -22.85 22.03
N ARG A 69 -21.50 -23.97 21.47
CA ARG A 69 -20.27 -24.11 20.67
C ARG A 69 -20.13 -23.14 19.48
N PRO A 70 -21.19 -22.76 18.74
CA PRO A 70 -21.11 -21.75 17.68
C PRO A 70 -20.51 -20.43 18.17
N ARG A 71 -20.77 -20.02 19.42
CA ARG A 71 -20.16 -18.81 20.02
C ARG A 71 -18.66 -18.96 20.22
N ASN A 72 -18.19 -20.16 20.56
CA ASN A 72 -16.76 -20.45 20.69
C ASN A 72 -16.07 -20.49 19.31
N PHE A 73 -16.77 -20.97 18.29
CA PHE A 73 -16.27 -20.93 16.91
C PHE A 73 -16.22 -19.50 16.37
N GLU A 74 -17.18 -18.64 16.70
CA GLU A 74 -17.14 -17.21 16.32
C GLU A 74 -15.88 -16.52 16.88
N ALA A 75 -15.50 -16.80 18.13
CA ALA A 75 -14.27 -16.27 18.71
C ALA A 75 -13.03 -16.72 17.92
N LEU A 76 -12.94 -18.02 17.58
CA LEU A 76 -11.86 -18.55 16.74
C LEU A 76 -11.87 -17.95 15.33
N PHE A 77 -13.04 -17.79 14.71
CA PHE A 77 -13.14 -17.20 13.37
C PHE A 77 -12.65 -15.77 13.35
N ASN A 78 -12.93 -15.02 14.41
CA ASN A 78 -12.46 -13.65 14.57
C ASN A 78 -10.96 -13.60 14.87
N GLU A 79 -10.45 -14.46 15.77
CA GLU A 79 -9.02 -14.52 16.13
C GLU A 79 -8.15 -14.80 14.90
N TYR A 80 -8.58 -15.74 14.05
CA TYR A 80 -7.82 -16.14 12.87
C TYR A 80 -8.23 -15.40 11.59
N ASP A 81 -9.15 -14.42 11.67
CA ASP A 81 -9.68 -13.69 10.51
C ASP A 81 -10.11 -14.65 9.36
N LEU A 82 -10.79 -15.72 9.74
CA LEU A 82 -10.97 -16.89 8.86
C LEU A 82 -11.87 -16.57 7.67
N GLN A 83 -12.92 -15.78 7.89
CA GLN A 83 -13.84 -15.37 6.82
C GLN A 83 -13.09 -14.61 5.72
N ASN A 84 -12.32 -13.59 6.09
CA ASN A 84 -11.55 -12.81 5.14
C ASN A 84 -10.52 -13.67 4.39
N LYS A 85 -9.80 -14.55 5.08
CA LYS A 85 -8.82 -15.45 4.43
C LYS A 85 -9.48 -16.41 3.43
N ILE A 86 -10.63 -16.97 3.78
CA ILE A 86 -11.41 -17.83 2.89
C ILE A 86 -11.95 -17.04 1.68
N ASP A 87 -12.38 -15.79 1.90
CA ASP A 87 -12.88 -14.91 0.85
C ASP A 87 -11.76 -14.47 -0.12
N ILE A 88 -10.57 -14.16 0.39
CA ILE A 88 -9.37 -13.91 -0.41
C ILE A 88 -9.05 -15.15 -1.26
N LEU A 89 -9.07 -16.34 -0.66
CA LEU A 89 -8.82 -17.59 -1.38
C LEU A 89 -9.87 -17.81 -2.49
N ASP A 90 -11.15 -17.57 -2.20
CA ASP A 90 -12.22 -17.68 -3.20
C ASP A 90 -12.01 -16.71 -4.36
N LYS A 91 -11.63 -15.47 -4.07
CA LYS A 91 -11.27 -14.48 -5.09
C LYS A 91 -10.07 -14.94 -5.92
N MET A 92 -8.98 -15.37 -5.29
CA MET A 92 -7.79 -15.88 -6.00
C MET A 92 -8.12 -17.04 -6.94
N VAL A 93 -8.96 -17.98 -6.50
CA VAL A 93 -9.39 -19.11 -7.34
C VAL A 93 -10.27 -18.65 -8.49
N ARG A 94 -11.17 -17.68 -8.27
CA ARG A 94 -11.98 -17.10 -9.34
C ARG A 94 -11.13 -16.37 -10.37
N ASP A 95 -10.19 -15.53 -9.92
CA ASP A 95 -9.27 -14.80 -10.79
C ASP A 95 -8.37 -15.74 -11.59
N ALA A 96 -7.88 -16.83 -10.97
CA ALA A 96 -7.10 -17.85 -11.68
C ALA A 96 -7.94 -18.58 -12.74
N LYS A 97 -9.21 -18.88 -12.46
CA LYS A 97 -10.12 -19.51 -13.42
C LYS A 97 -10.45 -18.59 -14.59
N THR A 98 -10.66 -17.30 -14.36
CA THR A 98 -10.94 -16.34 -15.42
C THR A 98 -9.72 -16.15 -16.32
N ARG A 99 -8.51 -16.03 -15.77
CA ARG A 99 -7.26 -15.97 -16.54
C ARG A 99 -7.01 -17.22 -17.38
N LYS A 100 -7.23 -18.41 -16.78
CA LYS A 100 -7.13 -19.67 -17.53
C LYS A 100 -8.11 -19.71 -18.71
N ALA A 101 -9.33 -19.19 -18.53
CA ALA A 101 -10.32 -19.13 -19.60
C ALA A 101 -9.94 -18.13 -20.71
N SER A 102 -9.25 -17.04 -20.38
CA SER A 102 -8.73 -16.07 -21.36
C SER A 102 -7.43 -16.50 -22.03
N GLY A 103 -6.88 -17.66 -21.69
CA GLY A 103 -5.60 -18.15 -22.23
C GLY A 103 -4.36 -17.43 -21.69
N ASP A 104 -4.51 -16.62 -20.64
CA ASP A 104 -3.40 -15.90 -20.00
C ASP A 104 -2.90 -16.73 -18.82
N LEU A 105 -1.69 -17.29 -18.96
CA LEU A 105 -0.98 -17.92 -17.86
C LEU A 105 -0.21 -16.82 -17.14
N GLY A 106 -0.85 -16.22 -16.14
CA GLY A 106 -0.25 -15.18 -15.31
C GLY A 106 1.08 -15.62 -14.65
N PRO A 107 1.89 -14.66 -14.17
CA PRO A 107 3.20 -14.94 -13.57
C PRO A 107 3.12 -15.69 -12.22
N ASP A 108 1.91 -15.91 -11.71
CA ASP A 108 1.60 -16.57 -10.44
C ASP A 108 1.33 -18.09 -10.57
N VAL A 109 1.52 -18.67 -11.76
CA VAL A 109 1.48 -20.12 -11.93
C VAL A 109 2.67 -20.77 -11.20
N ARG A 110 2.36 -21.50 -10.13
CA ARG A 110 3.34 -22.27 -9.38
C ARG A 110 3.85 -23.41 -10.27
N SER A 111 5.12 -23.33 -10.68
CA SER A 111 5.85 -24.47 -11.24
C SER A 111 6.37 -25.34 -10.09
N ASP A 112 6.32 -26.67 -10.25
CA ASP A 112 6.87 -27.62 -9.28
C ASP A 112 8.41 -27.50 -9.16
N GLU A 113 9.06 -26.86 -10.15
CA GLU A 113 10.50 -26.57 -10.16
C GLU A 113 10.86 -25.16 -9.66
N MET A 114 9.97 -24.51 -8.90
CA MET A 114 10.22 -23.14 -8.42
C MET A 114 11.40 -23.09 -7.44
N ARG A 115 12.53 -22.57 -7.93
CA ARG A 115 13.71 -22.31 -7.10
C ARG A 115 13.43 -21.16 -6.11
N PRO A 116 13.99 -21.17 -4.88
CA PRO A 116 13.79 -20.10 -3.90
C PRO A 116 14.11 -18.70 -4.47
N GLN A 117 15.12 -18.61 -5.33
CA GLN A 117 15.50 -17.36 -5.98
C GLN A 117 14.37 -16.81 -6.88
N SER A 118 13.66 -17.67 -7.61
CA SER A 118 12.55 -17.27 -8.48
C SER A 118 11.40 -16.64 -7.68
N ALA A 119 11.12 -17.16 -6.48
CA ALA A 119 10.13 -16.58 -5.58
C ALA A 119 10.55 -15.19 -5.07
N VAL A 120 11.84 -15.02 -4.74
CA VAL A 120 12.39 -13.71 -4.35
C VAL A 120 12.33 -12.72 -5.52
N TYR A 121 12.75 -13.12 -6.72
CA TYR A 121 12.70 -12.26 -7.90
C TYR A 121 11.27 -11.85 -8.25
N GLY A 122 10.29 -12.76 -8.16
CA GLY A 122 8.88 -12.45 -8.40
C GLY A 122 8.35 -11.34 -7.50
N ARG A 123 8.84 -11.23 -6.25
CA ARG A 123 8.48 -10.18 -5.31
C ARG A 123 9.30 -8.90 -5.49
N THR A 124 10.61 -9.03 -5.71
CA THR A 124 11.55 -7.91 -5.67
C THR A 124 11.58 -7.14 -7.00
N VAL A 125 11.47 -7.82 -8.15
CA VAL A 125 11.56 -7.17 -9.47
C VAL A 125 10.48 -6.10 -9.69
N PRO A 126 9.19 -6.31 -9.35
CA PRO A 126 8.18 -5.25 -9.48
C PRO A 126 8.51 -4.00 -8.67
N ILE A 127 9.03 -4.17 -7.45
CA ILE A 127 9.44 -3.06 -6.56
C ILE A 127 10.61 -2.30 -7.18
N LEU A 128 11.64 -3.03 -7.64
CA LEU A 128 12.80 -2.41 -8.29
C LEU A 128 12.42 -1.66 -9.56
N ARG A 129 11.49 -2.19 -10.37
CA ARG A 129 10.99 -1.49 -11.57
C ARG A 129 10.25 -0.20 -11.23
N ALA A 130 9.41 -0.22 -10.20
CA ALA A 130 8.72 0.98 -9.74
C ALA A 130 9.71 2.05 -9.26
N GLU A 131 10.78 1.63 -8.57
CA GLU A 131 11.82 2.53 -8.07
C GLU A 131 12.69 3.10 -9.19
N ILE A 132 13.04 2.29 -10.20
CA ILE A 132 13.73 2.78 -11.41
C ILE A 132 12.89 3.86 -12.09
N ALA A 133 11.60 3.58 -12.34
CA ALA A 133 10.71 4.55 -12.97
C ALA A 133 10.59 5.85 -12.15
N ARG A 134 10.57 5.75 -10.82
CA ARG A 134 10.58 6.91 -9.91
C ARG A 134 11.86 7.74 -10.06
N MET A 135 13.03 7.09 -10.08
CA MET A 135 14.32 7.77 -10.23
C MET A 135 14.49 8.39 -11.62
N GLU A 136 14.06 7.70 -12.67
CA GLU A 136 14.07 8.24 -14.05
C GLU A 136 13.20 9.50 -14.15
N GLY A 137 12.03 9.51 -13.53
CA GLY A 137 11.18 10.71 -13.46
C GLY A 137 11.84 11.89 -12.73
N GLN A 138 12.55 11.62 -11.63
CA GLN A 138 13.29 12.65 -10.91
C GLN A 138 14.47 13.20 -11.71
N ASN A 139 15.22 12.33 -12.40
CA ASN A 139 16.32 12.75 -13.25
C ASN A 139 15.84 13.61 -14.41
N LEU A 140 14.69 13.28 -15.01
CA LEU A 140 14.09 14.08 -16.07
C LEU A 140 13.74 15.49 -15.55
N ALA A 141 13.05 15.58 -14.41
CA ALA A 141 12.69 16.85 -13.81
C ALA A 141 13.92 17.71 -13.46
N LEU A 142 14.96 17.09 -12.89
CA LEU A 142 16.19 17.80 -12.56
C LEU A 142 16.94 18.27 -13.83
N ALA A 143 16.91 17.49 -14.91
CA ALA A 143 17.50 17.90 -16.18
C ALA A 143 16.77 19.11 -16.77
N ASP A 144 15.45 19.15 -16.67
CA ASP A 144 14.63 20.29 -17.11
C ASP A 144 14.95 21.55 -16.28
N ASP A 145 15.04 21.41 -14.95
CA ASP A 145 15.42 22.51 -14.04
C ASP A 145 16.83 23.04 -14.36
N LEU A 146 17.79 22.15 -14.57
CA LEU A 146 19.15 22.53 -14.92
C LEU A 146 19.19 23.26 -16.26
N GLN A 147 18.42 22.81 -17.25
CA GLN A 147 18.32 23.49 -18.53
C GLN A 147 17.70 24.89 -18.39
N ALA A 148 16.72 25.07 -17.51
CA ALA A 148 16.13 26.38 -17.23
C ALA A 148 17.16 27.33 -16.59
N VAL A 149 17.91 26.85 -15.59
CA VAL A 149 18.98 27.64 -14.93
C VAL A 149 20.09 28.02 -15.90
N VAL A 150 20.52 27.10 -16.78
CA VAL A 150 21.53 27.40 -17.81
C VAL A 150 21.04 28.50 -18.75
N LYS A 151 19.79 28.42 -19.22
CA LYS A 151 19.21 29.45 -20.08
C LYS A 151 19.14 30.82 -19.39
N GLU A 152 18.77 30.84 -18.12
CA GLU A 152 18.76 32.07 -17.33
C GLU A 152 20.18 32.63 -17.15
N GLY A 153 21.15 31.76 -16.87
CA GLY A 153 22.57 32.10 -16.82
C GLY A 153 23.09 32.72 -18.12
N ASP A 154 22.76 32.15 -19.27
CA ASP A 154 23.14 32.67 -20.58
C ASP A 154 22.59 34.08 -20.85
N ILE A 155 21.36 34.35 -20.39
CA ILE A 155 20.72 35.67 -20.52
C ILE A 155 21.45 36.68 -19.63
N LEU A 156 21.75 36.31 -18.38
CA LEU A 156 22.47 37.17 -17.46
C LEU A 156 23.90 37.45 -17.92
N GLN A 157 24.60 36.43 -18.44
CA GLN A 157 25.95 36.60 -18.98
C GLN A 157 25.97 37.62 -20.12
N LYS A 158 25.05 37.50 -21.10
CA LYS A 158 24.94 38.47 -22.19
C LYS A 158 24.68 39.90 -21.69
N ARG A 159 23.91 40.04 -20.62
CA ARG A 159 23.64 41.36 -20.02
C ARG A 159 24.87 41.92 -19.32
N ILE A 160 25.67 41.07 -18.66
CA ILE A 160 26.95 41.48 -18.07
C ILE A 160 27.90 41.94 -19.17
N ASP A 161 28.02 41.17 -20.25
CA ASP A 161 28.87 41.50 -21.39
C ASP A 161 28.47 42.86 -22.00
N ASP A 162 27.17 43.11 -22.24
CA ASP A 162 26.66 44.41 -22.73
C ASP A 162 26.94 45.59 -21.78
N ILE A 163 26.93 45.35 -20.46
CA ILE A 163 27.27 46.39 -19.49
C ILE A 163 28.78 46.67 -19.52
N LEU A 164 29.61 45.63 -19.61
CA LEU A 164 31.06 45.78 -19.69
C LEU A 164 31.48 46.52 -20.96
N ASP A 165 30.88 46.18 -22.10
CA ASP A 165 31.11 46.88 -23.37
C ASP A 165 30.81 48.38 -23.25
N LYS A 166 29.69 48.76 -22.60
CA LYS A 166 29.34 50.16 -22.35
C LYS A 166 30.30 50.88 -21.40
N VAL A 167 30.82 50.18 -20.40
CA VAL A 167 31.81 50.74 -19.47
C VAL A 167 33.12 50.98 -20.21
N ASP A 168 33.54 50.06 -21.07
CA ASP A 168 34.74 50.21 -21.91
C ASP A 168 34.57 51.37 -22.90
N GLU A 169 33.40 51.50 -23.53
CA GLU A 169 33.07 52.65 -24.38
C GLU A 169 33.16 53.99 -23.62
N ALA A 170 32.57 54.06 -22.42
CA ALA A 170 32.61 55.27 -21.59
C ALA A 170 34.04 55.61 -21.13
N HIS A 171 34.83 54.59 -20.78
CA HIS A 171 36.24 54.75 -20.42
C HIS A 171 37.06 55.30 -21.60
N ASN A 172 36.92 54.71 -22.79
CA ASN A 172 37.61 55.15 -23.99
C ASN A 172 37.20 56.57 -24.40
N ALA A 173 35.90 56.90 -24.29
CA ALA A 173 35.41 58.25 -24.52
C ALA A 173 36.03 59.24 -23.52
N TRP A 174 36.12 58.88 -22.25
CA TRP A 174 36.76 59.71 -21.22
C TRP A 174 38.26 59.93 -21.48
N GLU A 175 39.02 58.89 -21.83
CA GLU A 175 40.44 59.02 -22.20
C GLU A 175 40.65 59.92 -23.42
N SER A 176 39.68 59.95 -24.34
CA SER A 176 39.74 60.80 -25.53
C SER A 176 39.42 62.28 -25.27
N VAL A 177 38.96 62.63 -24.07
CA VAL A 177 38.65 64.03 -23.72
C VAL A 177 39.96 64.82 -23.59
N PRO A 178 40.16 65.91 -24.36
CA PRO A 178 41.35 66.74 -24.25
C PRO A 178 41.37 67.42 -22.88
N MET A 179 42.18 66.90 -21.95
CA MET A 179 42.26 67.43 -20.60
C MET A 179 42.72 68.89 -20.57
N GLU A 180 43.49 69.34 -21.57
CA GLU A 180 43.85 70.75 -21.75
C GLU A 180 42.63 71.65 -21.93
N ASP A 181 41.63 71.23 -22.71
CA ASP A 181 40.39 71.99 -22.93
C ASP A 181 39.52 72.01 -21.66
N VAL A 182 39.49 70.89 -20.92
CA VAL A 182 38.80 70.78 -19.62
C VAL A 182 39.46 71.69 -18.57
N HIS A 183 40.79 71.73 -18.53
CA HIS A 183 41.53 72.62 -17.64
C HIS A 183 41.35 74.10 -18.01
N ALA A 184 41.35 74.42 -19.31
CA ALA A 184 41.07 75.77 -19.80
C ALA A 184 39.65 76.24 -19.46
N TRP A 185 38.65 75.39 -19.67
CA TRP A 185 37.26 75.67 -19.30
C TRP A 185 37.10 75.84 -17.79
N THR A 186 37.68 74.93 -16.99
CA THR A 186 37.62 74.99 -15.52
C THR A 186 38.26 76.27 -14.98
N SER A 187 39.39 76.68 -15.57
CA SER A 187 40.06 77.94 -15.20
C SER A 187 39.18 79.16 -15.49
N GLN A 188 38.55 79.22 -16.68
CA GLN A 188 37.63 80.30 -17.05
C GLN A 188 36.38 80.37 -16.15
N VAL A 189 35.81 79.23 -15.78
CA VAL A 189 34.64 79.19 -14.89
C VAL A 189 35.02 79.64 -13.48
N SER A 190 36.20 79.24 -12.97
CA SER A 190 36.70 79.67 -11.66
C SER A 190 36.94 81.19 -11.60
N GLU A 191 37.43 81.78 -12.69
CA GLU A 191 37.64 83.22 -12.79
C GLU A 191 36.32 83.99 -12.81
N LYS A 192 35.29 83.45 -13.49
CA LYS A 192 33.94 84.04 -13.53
C LYS A 192 33.15 83.90 -12.23
N THR A 193 33.47 82.90 -11.40
CA THR A 193 32.77 82.65 -10.12
C THR A 193 33.48 83.25 -8.90
N LYS A 194 34.65 83.90 -9.07
CA LYS A 194 35.25 84.69 -7.98
C LYS A 194 34.27 85.79 -7.56
N PRO A 195 33.77 85.79 -6.31
CA PRO A 195 32.87 86.84 -5.87
C PRO A 195 33.67 88.14 -5.80
N VAL A 196 33.16 89.18 -6.48
CA VAL A 196 33.69 90.54 -6.35
C VAL A 196 33.44 90.99 -4.92
N LEU A 197 34.45 90.86 -4.06
CA LEU A 197 34.48 91.51 -2.76
C LEU A 197 34.46 93.02 -3.00
N ARG A 198 33.29 93.64 -2.86
CA ARG A 198 33.13 95.09 -2.86
C ARG A 198 33.72 95.65 -1.56
N SER A 199 34.78 96.44 -1.69
CA SER A 199 35.24 97.41 -0.68
C SER A 199 34.36 98.66 -0.69
#